data_AF-A0A520IKK9-F1
#
_entry.id   AF-A0A520IKK9-F1
#
_cell.length_a   1.000
_cell.length_b   1.000
_cell.length_c   1.000
_cell.angle_alpha   90.00
_cell.angle_beta   90.00
_cell.angle_gamma   90.00
#
_symmetry.space_group_name_H-M   'P 1'
#
loop_
_entity.id
_entity.type
_entity.pdbx_description
1 polymer ?
#
loop_
_entity_poly.entity_id
_entity_poly.type
_entity_poly.pdbx_seq_one_letter_code
_entity_poly.pdbx_strand_id
1 'polypeptide(L)'
;MPLNTHPLAATARGANVPVIGDIELFAQARGDLPSHKVVGITGSNGKSTTTALVHHILKTAGIPTLMGGNIGLPILEQEALPEGGVYVLELSSYQIDLTQTLDCDVAVLLNITPDHLDRYDGFEGYAASKARLFAMQSAEHDAVIGIGDAPSAEIERGLSAKGEHLAKIAPGVCMDQGNWPTLQGPHNAQNALAAIAVVKALGVSEVDIDRGLTSFTGLPH
;
A
#
# COMPACT_ATOMS: atom_id res chain seq x y z
N MET A 1 -19.86 -6.88 14.02
CA MET A 1 -20.65 -6.76 12.77
C MET A 1 -19.85 -5.92 11.79
N PRO A 2 -19.75 -6.33 10.52
CA PRO A 2 -19.24 -5.50 9.45
C PRO A 2 -19.88 -4.11 9.44
N LEU A 3 -19.11 -3.04 9.20
CA LEU A 3 -19.66 -1.68 9.21
C LEU A 3 -20.81 -1.51 8.20
N ASN A 4 -20.69 -2.13 7.02
CA ASN A 4 -21.71 -2.11 5.96
C ASN A 4 -23.04 -2.77 6.36
N THR A 5 -23.06 -3.64 7.36
CA THR A 5 -24.28 -4.24 7.92
C THR A 5 -24.66 -3.67 9.27
N HIS A 6 -23.87 -2.73 9.81
CA HIS A 6 -24.13 -2.13 11.12
C HIS A 6 -25.23 -1.05 11.02
N PRO A 7 -26.29 -1.09 11.85
CA PRO A 7 -27.39 -0.12 11.79
C PRO A 7 -26.93 1.34 11.86
N LEU A 8 -25.91 1.63 12.67
CA LEU A 8 -25.32 2.97 12.77
C LEU A 8 -24.78 3.52 11.44
N ALA A 9 -24.27 2.66 10.54
CA ALA A 9 -23.77 3.14 9.25
C ALA A 9 -24.92 3.68 8.37
N ALA A 10 -26.08 3.01 8.39
CA ALA A 10 -27.27 3.49 7.69
C ALA A 10 -27.81 4.80 8.31
N THR A 11 -27.82 4.89 9.64
CA THR A 11 -28.23 6.12 10.35
C THR A 11 -27.29 7.29 10.05
N ALA A 12 -25.97 7.08 10.13
CA ALA A 12 -24.97 8.11 9.82
C ALA A 12 -25.10 8.60 8.37
N ARG A 13 -25.27 7.68 7.41
CA ARG A 13 -25.52 8.02 6.00
C ARG A 13 -26.80 8.83 5.82
N GLY A 14 -27.90 8.43 6.47
CA GLY A 14 -29.17 9.17 6.44
C GLY A 14 -29.08 10.57 7.04
N ALA A 15 -28.15 10.79 7.97
CA ALA A 15 -27.88 12.08 8.60
C ALA A 15 -26.74 12.88 7.93
N ASN A 16 -26.17 12.39 6.82
CA ASN A 16 -24.99 12.97 6.16
C ASN A 16 -23.78 13.16 7.09
N VAL A 17 -23.61 12.25 8.07
CA VAL A 17 -22.46 12.23 8.96
C VAL A 17 -21.43 11.24 8.40
N PRO A 18 -20.20 11.68 8.10
CA PRO A 18 -19.18 10.80 7.55
C PRO A 18 -18.74 9.79 8.61
N VAL A 19 -18.63 8.52 8.20
CA VAL A 19 -17.99 7.47 9.01
C VAL A 19 -16.60 7.27 8.46
N ILE A 20 -15.59 7.65 9.24
CA ILE A 20 -14.19 7.67 8.82
C ILE A 20 -13.32 6.86 9.79
N GLY A 21 -12.19 6.40 9.28
CA GLY A 21 -11.20 5.64 10.03
C GLY A 21 -10.01 6.48 10.49
N ASP A 22 -9.10 5.84 11.20
CA ASP A 22 -7.80 6.39 11.60
C ASP A 22 -6.96 6.88 10.42
N ILE A 23 -6.97 6.14 9.30
CA ILE A 23 -6.23 6.52 8.08
C ILE A 23 -6.79 7.80 7.45
N GLU A 24 -8.11 8.01 7.49
CA GLU A 24 -8.71 9.25 7.01
C GLU A 24 -8.40 10.43 7.93
N LEU A 25 -8.38 10.20 9.25
CA LEU A 25 -7.94 11.23 10.20
C LEU A 25 -6.48 11.62 9.94
N PHE A 26 -5.61 10.65 9.67
CA PHE A 26 -4.23 10.92 9.26
C PHE A 26 -4.21 11.74 7.96
N ALA A 27 -4.95 11.32 6.93
CA ALA A 27 -5.03 12.01 5.65
C ALA A 27 -5.43 13.48 5.79
N GLN A 28 -6.45 13.77 6.60
CA GLN A 28 -6.93 15.13 6.86
C GLN A 28 -5.91 16.00 7.62
N ALA A 29 -5.12 15.39 8.50
CA ALA A 29 -4.10 16.08 9.28
C ALA A 29 -2.80 16.35 8.50
N ARG A 30 -2.59 15.72 7.33
CA ARG A 30 -1.33 15.81 6.56
C ARG A 30 -0.89 17.24 6.26
N GLY A 31 -1.84 18.15 6.01
CA GLY A 31 -1.54 19.55 5.71
C GLY A 31 -0.85 20.31 6.85
N ASP A 32 -0.99 19.84 8.09
CA ASP A 32 -0.38 20.42 9.29
C ASP A 32 0.95 19.73 9.68
N LEU A 33 1.34 18.67 8.96
CA LEU A 33 2.59 17.94 9.21
C LEU A 33 3.73 18.49 8.33
N PRO A 34 5.00 18.28 8.72
CA PRO A 34 6.13 18.56 7.83
C PRO A 34 5.96 17.89 6.46
N SER A 35 6.45 18.53 5.40
CA SER A 35 6.32 17.98 4.03
C SER A 35 6.86 16.55 3.97
N HIS A 36 6.04 15.64 3.45
CA HIS A 36 6.28 14.20 3.48
C HIS A 36 5.66 13.53 2.25
N LYS A 37 6.02 12.27 2.05
CA LYS A 37 5.40 11.39 1.06
C LYS A 37 4.62 10.26 1.72
N VAL A 38 3.64 9.71 1.01
CA VAL A 38 2.84 8.56 1.45
C VAL A 38 2.91 7.41 0.45
N VAL A 39 3.27 6.23 0.93
CA VAL A 39 3.15 4.97 0.20
C VAL A 39 1.99 4.17 0.79
N GLY A 40 0.98 3.85 0.00
CA GLY A 40 -0.13 3.00 0.41
C GLY A 40 -0.03 1.61 -0.22
N ILE A 41 0.02 0.55 0.59
CA ILE A 41 0.22 -0.83 0.12
C ILE A 41 -0.97 -1.70 0.49
N THR A 42 -1.64 -2.26 -0.51
CA THR A 42 -2.72 -3.23 -0.32
C THR A 42 -2.54 -4.50 -1.16
N GLY A 43 -3.39 -5.48 -0.88
CA GLY A 43 -3.41 -6.79 -1.50
C GLY A 43 -4.01 -7.84 -0.57
N SER A 44 -4.27 -9.04 -1.07
CA SER A 44 -4.64 -10.16 -0.18
C SER A 44 -3.39 -10.65 0.58
N ASN A 45 -2.29 -10.88 -0.13
CA ASN A 45 -1.05 -11.44 0.43
C ASN A 45 0.17 -10.54 0.17
N GLY A 46 1.22 -10.69 0.99
CA GLY A 46 2.52 -10.02 0.80
C GLY A 46 2.59 -8.56 1.29
N LYS A 47 1.48 -8.02 1.79
CA LYS A 47 1.39 -6.63 2.29
C LYS A 47 2.46 -6.31 3.34
N SER A 48 2.54 -7.12 4.39
CA SER A 48 3.39 -6.82 5.54
C SER A 48 4.86 -6.92 5.17
N THR A 49 5.24 -7.97 4.44
CA THR A 49 6.61 -8.13 3.91
C THR A 49 6.99 -6.96 3.00
N THR A 50 6.11 -6.54 2.09
CA THR A 50 6.38 -5.43 1.17
C THR A 50 6.49 -4.10 1.91
N THR A 51 5.59 -3.83 2.85
CA THR A 51 5.60 -2.63 3.71
C THR A 51 6.90 -2.56 4.52
N ALA A 52 7.28 -3.66 5.16
CA ALA A 52 8.52 -3.77 5.92
C ALA A 52 9.75 -3.58 5.04
N LEU A 53 9.75 -4.16 3.83
CA LEU A 53 10.87 -4.07 2.91
C LEU A 53 11.05 -2.64 2.37
N VAL A 54 9.96 -1.97 1.96
CA VAL A 54 10.00 -0.56 1.52
C VAL A 54 10.56 0.32 2.64
N HIS A 55 10.02 0.19 3.86
CA HIS A 55 10.52 0.93 5.02
C HIS A 55 12.00 0.64 5.30
N HIS A 56 12.43 -0.63 5.24
CA HIS A 56 13.82 -1.00 5.47
C HIS A 56 14.77 -0.42 4.42
N ILE A 57 14.38 -0.42 3.14
CA ILE A 57 15.18 0.20 2.07
C ILE A 57 15.30 1.71 2.29
N LEU A 58 14.19 2.39 2.59
CA LEU A 58 14.19 3.83 2.88
C LEU A 58 15.11 4.18 4.06
N LYS A 59 15.02 3.41 5.15
CA LYS A 59 15.89 3.57 6.32
C LYS A 59 17.36 3.33 5.97
N THR A 60 17.65 2.33 5.13
CA THR A 60 19.00 2.02 4.65
C THR A 60 19.58 3.15 3.79
N ALA A 61 18.72 3.82 3.01
CA ALA A 61 19.05 5.01 2.23
C ALA A 61 19.16 6.30 3.07
N GLY A 62 18.93 6.23 4.39
CA GLY A 62 18.97 7.39 5.27
C GLY A 62 17.76 8.33 5.15
N ILE A 63 16.67 7.87 4.52
CA ILE A 63 15.43 8.62 4.40
C ILE A 63 14.58 8.39 5.66
N PRO A 64 14.14 9.44 6.38
CA PRO A 64 13.24 9.29 7.52
C PRO A 64 11.96 8.58 7.09
N THR A 65 11.57 7.52 7.81
CA THR A 65 10.39 6.75 7.45
C THR A 65 9.71 6.15 8.67
N LEU A 66 8.38 6.03 8.61
CA LEU A 66 7.56 5.31 9.57
C LEU A 66 6.67 4.31 8.84
N MET A 67 6.44 3.17 9.49
CA MET A 67 5.41 2.22 9.08
C MET A 67 4.13 2.44 9.87
N GLY A 68 2.99 2.20 9.26
CA GLY A 68 1.71 2.20 9.96
C GLY A 68 0.59 1.52 9.18
N GLY A 69 -0.63 1.78 9.62
CA GLY A 69 -1.84 1.19 9.06
C GLY A 69 -2.20 -0.12 9.74
N ASN A 70 -2.40 -1.20 8.97
CA ASN A 70 -2.83 -2.50 9.49
C ASN A 70 -1.72 -3.27 10.23
N ILE A 71 -0.49 -2.76 10.22
CA ILE A 71 0.66 -3.30 10.96
C ILE A 71 1.43 -2.18 11.66
N GLY A 72 2.26 -2.57 12.63
CA GLY A 72 3.09 -1.64 13.38
C GLY A 72 2.29 -0.85 14.41
N LEU A 73 2.78 0.34 14.76
CA LEU A 73 2.09 1.24 15.67
C LEU A 73 0.99 2.00 14.91
N PRO A 74 -0.16 2.29 15.57
CA PRO A 74 -1.17 3.17 15.00
C PRO A 74 -0.53 4.48 14.54
N ILE A 75 -0.83 4.90 13.31
CA ILE A 75 -0.14 6.03 12.70
C ILE A 75 -0.34 7.35 13.48
N LEU A 76 -1.48 7.48 14.15
CA LEU A 76 -1.84 8.65 14.96
C LEU A 76 -1.14 8.69 16.33
N GLU A 77 -0.49 7.60 16.75
CA GLU A 77 0.28 7.55 18.01
C GLU A 77 1.77 7.87 17.81
N GLN A 78 2.21 7.93 16.55
CA GLN A 78 3.62 8.12 16.22
C GLN A 78 3.96 9.62 16.11
N GLU A 79 5.19 9.97 16.49
CA GLU A 79 5.69 11.32 16.28
C GLU A 79 5.77 11.64 14.77
N ALA A 80 5.51 12.89 14.42
CA ALA A 80 5.60 13.33 13.03
C ALA A 80 7.01 13.15 12.48
N LEU A 81 7.11 12.72 11.22
CA LEU A 81 8.39 12.66 10.52
C LEU A 81 8.93 14.08 10.29
N PRO A 82 10.27 14.26 10.23
CA PRO A 82 10.85 15.50 9.73
C PRO A 82 10.54 15.69 8.23
N GLU A 83 10.82 16.89 7.73
CA GLU A 83 10.67 17.21 6.31
C GLU A 83 11.42 16.22 5.40
N GLY A 84 10.76 15.80 4.32
CA GLY A 84 11.28 14.79 3.39
C GLY A 84 11.05 13.35 3.84
N GLY A 85 10.31 13.13 4.94
CA GLY A 85 9.99 11.79 5.43
C GLY A 85 8.98 11.04 4.57
N VAL A 86 8.93 9.71 4.73
CA VAL A 86 8.03 8.81 4.00
C VAL A 86 7.23 7.93 4.97
N TYR A 87 5.90 8.07 4.93
CA TYR A 87 4.98 7.17 5.61
C TYR A 87 4.67 5.97 4.72
N VAL A 88 4.93 4.76 5.20
CA VAL A 88 4.68 3.50 4.49
C VAL A 88 3.53 2.78 5.18
N LEU A 89 2.35 2.82 4.56
CA LEU A 89 1.11 2.36 5.16
C LEU A 89 0.67 1.04 4.56
N GLU A 90 0.57 0.01 5.39
CA GLU A 90 -0.18 -1.20 5.03
C GLU A 90 -1.67 -0.91 5.16
N LEU A 91 -2.44 -1.09 4.09
CA LEU A 91 -3.85 -0.79 4.05
C LEU A 91 -4.67 -2.07 3.82
N SER A 92 -5.49 -2.42 4.81
CA SER A 92 -6.56 -3.40 4.63
C SER A 92 -7.67 -2.81 3.74
N SER A 93 -8.48 -3.67 3.11
CA SER A 93 -9.67 -3.20 2.38
C SER A 93 -10.64 -2.46 3.31
N TYR A 94 -10.72 -2.87 4.59
CA TYR A 94 -11.55 -2.21 5.59
C TYR A 94 -11.13 -0.78 5.91
N GLN A 95 -9.82 -0.52 5.97
CA GLN A 95 -9.31 0.83 6.16
C GLN A 95 -9.54 1.67 4.91
N ILE A 96 -9.34 1.10 3.72
CA ILE A 96 -9.62 1.80 2.45
C ILE A 96 -11.11 2.19 2.37
N ASP A 97 -12.04 1.31 2.75
CA ASP A 97 -13.48 1.59 2.81
C ASP A 97 -13.84 2.84 3.64
N LEU A 98 -13.05 3.10 4.68
CA LEU A 98 -13.23 4.21 5.61
C LEU A 98 -12.37 5.45 5.28
N THR A 99 -11.62 5.39 4.18
CA THR A 99 -10.70 6.43 3.74
C THR A 99 -11.21 7.08 2.46
N GLN A 100 -10.99 8.38 2.33
CA GLN A 100 -11.52 9.22 1.24
C GLN A 100 -10.45 10.12 0.62
N THR A 101 -9.47 10.60 1.40
CA THR A 101 -8.59 11.70 0.98
C THR A 101 -7.09 11.37 1.09
N LEU A 102 -6.72 10.09 1.18
CA LEU A 102 -5.33 9.70 1.50
C LEU A 102 -4.28 10.14 0.50
N ASP A 103 -4.61 10.27 -0.80
CA ASP A 103 -3.72 10.69 -1.89
C ASP A 103 -2.24 10.25 -1.76
N CYS A 104 -1.97 9.01 -2.14
CA CYS A 104 -0.63 8.41 -2.03
C CYS A 104 0.30 8.88 -3.15
N ASP A 105 1.52 9.28 -2.81
CA ASP A 105 2.60 9.46 -3.79
C ASP A 105 2.88 8.16 -4.56
N VAL A 106 2.78 7.02 -3.87
CA VAL A 106 2.85 5.70 -4.49
C VAL A 106 1.75 4.78 -3.94
N ALA A 107 0.82 4.35 -4.79
CA ALA A 107 -0.21 3.37 -4.46
C ALA A 107 0.15 1.99 -4.99
N VAL A 108 0.00 0.95 -4.17
CA VAL A 108 0.41 -0.41 -4.50
C VAL A 108 -0.73 -1.41 -4.32
N LEU A 109 -0.99 -2.22 -5.34
CA LEU A 109 -1.85 -3.40 -5.26
C LEU A 109 -1.04 -4.64 -5.64
N LEU A 110 -0.78 -5.51 -4.66
CA LEU A 110 0.08 -6.69 -4.87
C LEU A 110 -0.64 -7.84 -5.58
N ASN A 111 -1.86 -8.14 -5.15
CA ASN A 111 -2.69 -9.23 -5.65
C ASN A 111 -4.09 -9.17 -5.03
N ILE A 112 -5.05 -9.83 -5.68
CA ILE A 112 -6.40 -10.04 -5.14
C ILE A 112 -6.76 -11.51 -5.28
N THR A 113 -6.74 -12.22 -4.16
CA THR A 113 -7.24 -13.59 -4.02
C THR A 113 -8.45 -13.64 -3.09
N PRO A 114 -9.35 -14.63 -3.23
CA PRO A 114 -10.51 -14.76 -2.35
C PRO A 114 -10.10 -14.79 -0.87
N ASP A 115 -10.54 -13.79 -0.13
CA ASP A 115 -10.31 -13.59 1.29
C ASP A 115 -11.44 -12.67 1.81
N HIS A 116 -11.86 -12.83 3.06
CA HIS A 116 -12.86 -11.95 3.70
C HIS A 116 -14.19 -11.73 2.94
N LEU A 117 -14.71 -12.76 2.27
CA LEU A 117 -15.93 -12.67 1.46
C LEU A 117 -17.22 -12.43 2.26
N ASP A 118 -17.20 -12.65 3.58
CA ASP A 118 -18.33 -12.47 4.49
C ASP A 118 -18.76 -11.01 4.65
N ARG A 119 -17.90 -10.07 4.26
CA ARG A 119 -18.11 -8.62 4.42
C ARG A 119 -18.50 -7.91 3.13
N TYR A 120 -18.36 -8.54 1.97
CA TYR A 120 -18.68 -7.91 0.69
C TYR A 120 -19.82 -8.66 0.02
N ASP A 121 -20.59 -7.96 -0.82
CA ASP A 121 -21.58 -8.58 -1.70
C ASP A 121 -20.86 -9.26 -2.87
N GLY A 122 -20.05 -10.28 -2.55
CA GLY A 122 -19.20 -11.00 -3.48
C GLY A 122 -17.78 -10.46 -3.63
N PHE A 123 -17.00 -11.19 -4.42
CA PHE A 123 -15.57 -10.94 -4.63
C PHE A 123 -15.29 -9.63 -5.39
N GLU A 124 -16.20 -9.21 -6.27
CA GLU A 124 -16.10 -7.95 -7.00
C GLU A 124 -16.11 -6.73 -6.06
N GLY A 125 -16.94 -6.75 -5.01
CA GLY A 125 -16.97 -5.69 -4.00
C GLY A 125 -15.65 -5.59 -3.23
N TYR A 126 -15.04 -6.75 -2.91
CA TYR A 126 -13.71 -6.79 -2.28
C TYR A 126 -12.62 -6.23 -3.19
N ALA A 127 -12.65 -6.57 -4.48
CA ALA A 127 -11.71 -6.04 -5.45
C ALA A 127 -11.88 -4.52 -5.66
N ALA A 128 -13.13 -4.06 -5.78
CA ALA A 128 -13.47 -2.65 -5.91
C ALA A 128 -13.02 -1.83 -4.69
N SER A 129 -13.17 -2.38 -3.47
CA SER A 129 -12.66 -1.75 -2.25
C SER A 129 -11.16 -1.45 -2.33
N LYS A 130 -10.34 -2.43 -2.74
CA LYS A 130 -8.89 -2.21 -2.92
C LYS A 130 -8.57 -1.24 -4.05
N ALA A 131 -9.31 -1.30 -5.15
CA ALA A 131 -9.11 -0.41 -6.29
C ALA A 131 -9.35 1.08 -5.93
N ARG A 132 -10.15 1.38 -4.89
CA ARG A 132 -10.37 2.75 -4.43
C ARG A 132 -9.09 3.46 -3.99
N LEU A 133 -8.04 2.73 -3.63
CA LEU A 133 -6.74 3.34 -3.30
C LEU A 133 -6.21 4.20 -4.46
N PHE A 134 -6.34 3.71 -5.70
CA PHE A 134 -5.94 4.45 -6.90
C PHE A 134 -6.95 5.54 -7.28
N ALA A 135 -8.23 5.35 -6.97
CA ALA A 135 -9.25 6.38 -7.23
C ALA A 135 -9.08 7.63 -6.35
N MET A 136 -8.38 7.52 -5.21
CA MET A 136 -8.02 8.64 -4.34
C MET A 136 -6.70 9.31 -4.74
N GLN A 137 -5.97 8.74 -5.71
CA GLN A 137 -4.63 9.17 -6.08
C GLN A 137 -4.69 10.27 -7.15
N SER A 138 -3.89 11.32 -6.96
CA SER A 138 -3.67 12.38 -7.95
C SER A 138 -2.93 11.84 -9.18
N ALA A 139 -3.22 12.39 -10.37
CA ALA A 139 -2.83 11.79 -11.65
C ALA A 139 -1.30 11.78 -11.90
N GLU A 140 -0.56 12.64 -11.22
CA GLU A 140 0.91 12.75 -11.26
C GLU A 140 1.65 11.70 -10.42
N HIS A 141 0.94 10.98 -9.57
CA HIS A 141 1.53 10.00 -8.66
C HIS A 141 1.66 8.62 -9.30
N ASP A 142 2.54 7.80 -8.72
CA ASP A 142 2.91 6.51 -9.26
C ASP A 142 2.02 5.40 -8.71
N ALA A 143 1.67 4.45 -9.56
CA ALA A 143 0.95 3.24 -9.22
C ALA A 143 1.84 2.02 -9.47
N VAL A 144 1.81 1.04 -8.55
CA VAL A 144 2.46 -0.25 -8.70
C VAL A 144 1.41 -1.35 -8.59
N ILE A 145 1.27 -2.18 -9.61
CA ILE A 145 0.25 -3.24 -9.62
C ILE A 145 0.80 -4.59 -10.03
N GLY A 146 0.50 -5.61 -9.22
CA GLY A 146 0.68 -7.00 -9.59
C GLY A 146 -0.34 -7.41 -10.65
N ILE A 147 0.11 -8.07 -11.70
CA ILE A 147 -0.76 -8.56 -12.79
C ILE A 147 -0.84 -10.09 -12.85
N GLY A 148 -0.56 -10.73 -11.71
CA GLY A 148 -0.53 -12.20 -11.59
C GLY A 148 -1.90 -12.85 -11.43
N ASP A 149 -2.92 -12.08 -11.03
CA ASP A 149 -4.31 -12.54 -10.91
C ASP A 149 -5.25 -11.68 -11.77
N ALA A 150 -6.37 -12.29 -12.18
CA ALA A 150 -7.31 -11.67 -13.11
C ALA A 150 -7.93 -10.35 -12.59
N PRO A 151 -8.36 -10.25 -11.31
CA PRO A 151 -8.90 -8.99 -10.79
C PRO A 151 -7.88 -7.85 -10.77
N SER A 152 -6.65 -8.11 -10.32
CA SER A 152 -5.60 -7.08 -10.31
C SER A 152 -5.21 -6.67 -11.73
N ALA A 153 -5.16 -7.62 -12.67
CA ALA A 153 -4.94 -7.34 -14.08
C ALA A 153 -6.09 -6.53 -14.72
N GLU A 154 -7.32 -6.68 -14.23
CA GLU A 154 -8.46 -5.86 -14.69
C GLU A 154 -8.38 -4.42 -14.19
N ILE A 155 -8.07 -4.23 -12.91
CA ILE A 155 -7.82 -2.91 -12.33
C ILE A 155 -6.69 -2.22 -13.10
N GLU A 156 -5.59 -2.94 -13.35
CA GLU A 156 -4.46 -2.46 -14.13
C GLU A 156 -4.87 -1.92 -15.50
N ARG A 157 -5.68 -2.66 -16.26
CA ARG A 157 -6.16 -2.20 -17.58
C ARG A 157 -6.95 -0.90 -17.47
N GLY A 158 -7.74 -0.75 -16.41
CA GLY A 158 -8.49 0.47 -16.11
C GLY A 158 -7.58 1.67 -15.84
N LEU A 159 -6.50 1.49 -15.08
CA LEU A 159 -5.51 2.54 -14.79
C LEU A 159 -4.70 2.91 -16.04
N SER A 160 -4.21 1.90 -16.78
CA SER A 160 -3.50 2.09 -18.06
C SER A 160 -4.32 2.91 -19.06
N ALA A 161 -5.63 2.67 -19.15
CA ALA A 161 -6.50 3.41 -20.06
C ALA A 161 -6.65 4.90 -19.71
N LYS A 162 -6.39 5.28 -18.46
CA LYS A 162 -6.41 6.67 -17.98
C LYS A 162 -5.07 7.40 -18.16
N GLY A 163 -4.02 6.69 -18.57
CA GLY A 163 -2.68 7.26 -18.75
C GLY A 163 -1.92 7.52 -17.45
N GLU A 164 -2.24 6.81 -16.38
CA GLU A 164 -1.56 6.93 -15.08
C GLU A 164 -0.12 6.40 -15.15
N HIS A 165 0.77 6.94 -14.30
CA HIS A 165 2.16 6.48 -14.18
C HIS A 165 2.19 5.10 -13.49
N LEU A 166 2.37 4.04 -14.28
CA LEU A 166 2.09 2.69 -13.82
C LEU A 166 3.25 1.71 -14.03
N ALA A 167 3.73 1.12 -12.93
CA ALA A 167 4.65 -0.01 -12.92
C ALA A 167 3.90 -1.34 -12.72
N LYS A 168 4.18 -2.32 -13.57
CA LYS A 168 3.51 -3.64 -13.56
C LYS A 168 4.44 -4.72 -13.03
N ILE A 169 3.99 -5.50 -12.06
CA ILE A 169 4.73 -6.64 -11.51
C ILE A 169 4.13 -7.93 -12.08
N ALA A 170 4.83 -8.50 -13.06
CA ALA A 170 4.41 -9.74 -13.71
C ALA A 170 4.82 -10.99 -12.91
N PRO A 171 3.99 -12.05 -12.89
CA PRO A 171 4.40 -13.34 -12.34
C PRO A 171 5.53 -13.95 -13.19
N GLY A 172 6.41 -14.73 -12.55
CA GLY A 172 7.45 -15.48 -13.26
C GLY A 172 8.65 -14.66 -13.71
N VAL A 173 8.75 -13.38 -13.34
CA VAL A 173 10.01 -12.64 -13.46
C VAL A 173 11.01 -13.27 -12.49
N CYS A 174 11.90 -14.10 -13.05
CA CYS A 174 12.96 -14.73 -12.29
C CYS A 174 14.04 -13.67 -12.02
N MET A 175 14.11 -13.21 -10.78
CA MET A 175 15.25 -12.44 -10.29
C MET A 175 16.23 -13.37 -9.60
N ASP A 176 17.51 -13.10 -9.77
CA ASP A 176 18.52 -13.72 -8.93
C ASP A 176 18.36 -13.20 -7.50
N GLN A 177 17.78 -14.04 -6.62
CA GLN A 177 17.59 -13.74 -5.20
C GLN A 177 18.81 -14.17 -4.37
N GLY A 178 19.91 -14.63 -4.98
CA GLY A 178 21.05 -15.23 -4.27
C GLY A 178 21.65 -14.35 -3.17
N ASN A 179 21.52 -13.03 -3.31
CA ASN A 179 22.01 -12.04 -2.34
C ASN A 179 20.96 -11.55 -1.34
N TRP A 180 19.74 -12.10 -1.34
CA TRP A 180 18.62 -11.68 -0.49
C TRP A 180 18.16 -12.83 0.42
N PRO A 181 18.91 -13.15 1.47
CA PRO A 181 18.77 -14.41 2.21
C PRO A 181 17.37 -14.67 2.78
N THR A 182 16.62 -13.61 3.11
CA THR A 182 15.26 -13.69 3.68
C THR A 182 14.15 -13.53 2.65
N LEU A 183 14.49 -13.17 1.41
CA LEU A 183 13.55 -12.95 0.31
C LEU A 183 13.70 -14.04 -0.74
N GLN A 184 13.66 -15.31 -0.34
CA GLN A 184 13.76 -16.45 -1.25
C GLN A 184 12.38 -16.90 -1.74
N GLY A 185 12.32 -17.37 -2.99
CA GLY A 185 11.13 -17.96 -3.59
C GLY A 185 10.23 -16.96 -4.34
N PRO A 186 9.27 -17.47 -5.13
CA PRO A 186 8.53 -16.66 -6.11
C PRO A 186 7.66 -15.57 -5.49
N HIS A 187 7.00 -15.84 -4.36
CA HIS A 187 6.19 -14.83 -3.66
C HIS A 187 7.05 -13.69 -3.10
N ASN A 188 8.23 -14.00 -2.56
CA ASN A 188 9.15 -12.98 -2.09
C ASN A 188 9.80 -12.20 -3.24
N ALA A 189 10.02 -12.83 -4.40
CA ALA A 189 10.48 -12.13 -5.60
C ALA A 189 9.45 -11.07 -6.02
N GLN A 190 8.16 -11.39 -5.97
CA GLN A 190 7.08 -10.44 -6.26
C GLN A 190 7.05 -9.29 -5.25
N ASN A 191 7.15 -9.59 -3.94
CA ASN A 191 7.23 -8.56 -2.90
C ASN A 191 8.45 -7.64 -3.10
N ALA A 192 9.61 -8.22 -3.45
CA ALA A 192 10.83 -7.47 -3.72
C ALA A 192 10.68 -6.58 -4.95
N LEU A 193 10.14 -7.09 -6.06
CA LEU A 193 9.89 -6.31 -7.27
C LEU A 193 8.93 -5.15 -7.03
N ALA A 194 7.86 -5.36 -6.25
CA ALA A 194 6.95 -4.30 -5.86
C ALA A 194 7.67 -3.25 -4.99
N ALA A 195 8.44 -3.68 -3.98
CA ALA A 195 9.20 -2.76 -3.13
C ALA A 195 10.24 -1.94 -3.94
N ILE A 196 10.96 -2.58 -4.87
CA ILE A 196 11.91 -1.93 -5.78
C ILE A 196 11.20 -0.87 -6.63
N ALA A 197 10.05 -1.19 -7.22
CA ALA A 197 9.29 -0.24 -8.03
C ALA A 197 8.85 0.98 -7.21
N VAL A 198 8.38 0.77 -5.98
CA VAL A 198 8.00 1.85 -5.05
C VAL A 198 9.17 2.77 -4.75
N VAL A 199 10.30 2.22 -4.29
CA VAL A 199 11.44 3.07 -3.87
C VAL A 199 12.12 3.74 -5.06
N LYS A 200 12.05 3.17 -6.27
CA LYS A 200 12.47 3.83 -7.51
C LYS A 200 11.59 5.04 -7.85
N ALA A 201 10.27 4.91 -7.71
CA ALA A 201 9.33 6.03 -7.88
C ALA A 201 9.62 7.17 -6.88
N LEU A 202 10.10 6.82 -5.67
CA LEU A 202 10.55 7.79 -4.67
C LEU A 202 11.96 8.34 -4.92
N GLY A 203 12.66 7.92 -5.98
CA GLY A 203 13.99 8.41 -6.34
C GLY A 203 15.16 7.79 -5.54
N VAL A 204 14.96 6.65 -4.87
CA VAL A 204 16.02 5.95 -4.15
C VAL A 204 17.05 5.37 -5.14
N SER A 205 18.34 5.51 -4.82
CA SER A 205 19.44 5.05 -5.69
C SER A 205 19.49 3.52 -5.79
N GLU A 206 19.91 2.97 -6.94
CA GLU A 206 20.09 1.52 -7.10
C GLU A 206 21.04 0.92 -6.05
N VAL A 207 22.05 1.70 -5.64
CA VAL A 207 23.02 1.28 -4.62
C VAL A 207 22.35 1.10 -3.26
N ASP A 208 21.46 2.01 -2.86
CA ASP A 208 20.75 1.90 -1.58
C ASP A 208 19.65 0.85 -1.62
N ILE A 209 19.02 0.64 -2.79
CA ILE A 209 18.07 -0.45 -3.02
C ILE A 209 18.76 -1.80 -2.82
N ASP A 210 19.91 -2.03 -3.47
CA ASP A 210 20.67 -3.28 -3.35
C ASP A 210 21.10 -3.53 -1.90
N ARG A 211 21.66 -2.50 -1.24
CA ARG A 211 22.02 -2.58 0.20
C ARG A 211 20.82 -2.92 1.07
N GLY A 212 19.65 -2.32 0.81
CA GLY A 212 18.43 -2.58 1.56
C GLY A 212 17.95 -4.02 1.37
N LEU A 213 17.91 -4.52 0.13
CA LEU A 213 17.48 -5.89 -0.17
C LEU A 213 18.41 -6.94 0.46
N THR A 214 19.73 -6.74 0.40
CA THR A 214 20.70 -7.67 0.98
C THR A 214 20.69 -7.68 2.50
N SER A 215 20.40 -6.54 3.15
CA SER A 215 20.39 -6.43 4.61
C SER A 215 19.05 -6.71 5.26
N PHE A 216 17.99 -6.93 4.48
CA PHE A 216 16.66 -7.19 5.02
C PHE A 216 16.59 -8.53 5.75
N THR A 217 16.13 -8.52 7.00
CA THR A 217 16.06 -9.72 7.86
C THR A 217 14.65 -10.30 8.00
N GLY A 218 13.66 -9.77 7.29
CA GLY A 218 12.25 -10.13 7.48
C GLY A 218 11.59 -9.38 8.64
N LEU A 219 10.28 -9.60 8.81
CA LEU A 219 9.52 -9.10 9.95
C LEU A 219 9.79 -9.96 11.19
N PRO A 220 9.90 -9.36 12.40
CA PRO A 220 9.86 -10.12 13.65
C PRO A 220 8.56 -10.93 13.72
N HIS A 221 8.65 -12.19 14.12
CA HIS A 221 7.51 -13.06 14.38
C HIS A 221 6.79 -12.68 15.68
#